data_AF-A0A966ZC47-F1
#
_entry.id   AF-A0A966ZC47-F1
#
_cell.length_a   1.000
_cell.length_b   1.000
_cell.length_c   1.000
_cell.angle_alpha   90.00
_cell.angle_beta   90.00
_cell.angle_gamma   90.00
#
_symmetry.space_group_name_H-M   'P 1'
#
loop_
_entity.id
_entity.type
_entity.pdbx_description
1 polymer ?
#
loop_
_entity_poly.entity_id
_entity_poly.type
_entity_poly.pdbx_seq_one_letter_code
_entity_poly.pdbx_strand_id
1 'polypeptide(L)'
;MIRHKPDRYYNVAMRSTSIRELHIHTSELVREAEAGSIIVIERRSEPVAQLQSLTRRPQISDANRSCILAEMRESRASILAESCMAMPVTISNVDRLLTQRRDRC
;
A
#
# COMPACT_ATOMS: atom_id res chain seq x y z
N MET A 1 5.03 -27.40 -11.54
CA MET A 1 4.57 -27.22 -10.14
C MET A 1 5.13 -25.92 -9.61
N ILE A 2 4.38 -24.83 -9.68
CA ILE A 2 4.77 -23.55 -9.07
C ILE A 2 4.49 -23.69 -7.58
N ARG A 3 5.54 -23.89 -6.77
CA ARG A 3 5.44 -23.81 -5.32
C ARG A 3 5.42 -22.33 -4.97
N HIS A 4 4.28 -21.81 -4.50
CA HIS A 4 4.22 -20.48 -3.93
C HIS A 4 5.20 -20.41 -2.75
N LYS A 5 6.21 -19.54 -2.86
CA LYS A 5 7.06 -19.17 -1.72
C LYS A 5 6.19 -18.36 -0.74
N PRO A 6 6.21 -18.65 0.57
CA PRO A 6 5.58 -17.76 1.53
C PRO A 6 6.44 -16.50 1.65
N ASP A 7 5.88 -15.36 1.26
CA ASP A 7 6.47 -14.04 1.47
C ASP A 7 6.61 -13.79 2.97
N ARG A 8 7.84 -13.84 3.47
CA ARG A 8 8.18 -13.65 4.90
C ARG A 8 8.22 -12.16 5.31
N TYR A 9 7.35 -11.31 4.77
CA TYR A 9 7.43 -9.86 5.01
C TYR A 9 6.26 -9.22 5.76
N TYR A 10 5.32 -10.02 6.28
CA TYR A 10 4.23 -9.54 7.12
C TYR A 10 3.95 -10.53 8.26
N ASN A 11 3.80 -10.05 9.49
CA ASN A 11 3.20 -10.82 10.60
C ASN A 11 1.67 -10.95 10.41
N VAL A 12 1.26 -11.24 9.18
CA VAL A 12 -0.13 -11.49 8.81
C VAL A 12 -0.19 -12.97 8.48
N ALA A 13 -0.83 -13.74 9.34
CA ALA A 13 -1.01 -15.16 9.09
C ALA A 13 -1.94 -15.30 7.88
N MET A 14 -1.36 -15.63 6.73
CA MET A 14 -2.10 -15.90 5.50
C MET A 14 -2.39 -17.40 5.43
N ARG A 15 -3.67 -17.75 5.42
CA ARG A 15 -4.14 -19.14 5.43
C ARG A 15 -5.09 -19.35 4.26
N SER A 16 -5.10 -20.54 3.65
CA SER A 16 -6.14 -20.93 2.70
C SER A 16 -7.11 -21.94 3.29
N THR A 17 -8.35 -21.92 2.81
CA THR A 17 -9.43 -22.82 3.22
C THR A 17 -10.36 -23.10 2.04
N SER A 18 -11.04 -24.26 2.03
CA SER A 18 -12.00 -24.56 0.97
C SER A 18 -13.37 -23.91 1.23
N ILE A 19 -14.21 -23.79 0.21
CA ILE A 19 -15.62 -23.37 0.39
C ILE A 19 -16.36 -24.27 1.39
N ARG A 20 -16.09 -25.57 1.39
CA ARG A 20 -16.74 -26.52 2.31
C ARG A 20 -16.36 -26.23 3.75
N GLU A 21 -15.06 -26.04 4.01
CA GLU A 21 -14.53 -25.69 5.33
C GLU A 21 -15.08 -24.34 5.80
N LEU A 22 -15.17 -23.35 4.89
CA LEU A 22 -15.81 -22.07 5.18
C LEU A 22 -17.24 -22.25 5.68
N HIS A 23 -18.01 -23.12 5.05
CA HIS A 23 -19.41 -23.35 5.41
C HIS A 23 -19.57 -24.07 6.76
N ILE A 24 -18.66 -24.99 7.09
CA ILE A 24 -18.71 -25.74 8.35
C ILE A 24 -18.20 -24.89 9.53
N HIS A 25 -17.13 -24.14 9.33
CA HIS A 25 -16.38 -23.43 10.38
C HIS A 25 -16.45 -21.91 10.25
N THR A 26 -17.56 -21.37 9.72
CA THR A 26 -17.68 -19.93 9.40
C THR A 26 -17.32 -19.04 10.59
N SER A 27 -17.87 -19.31 11.78
CA SER A 27 -17.65 -18.49 12.98
C SER A 27 -16.19 -18.48 13.45
N GLU A 28 -15.48 -19.59 13.32
CA GLU A 28 -14.07 -19.69 13.71
C GLU A 28 -13.19 -18.90 12.74
N LEU A 29 -13.43 -19.06 11.44
CA LEU A 29 -12.70 -18.33 10.39
C LEU A 29 -12.94 -16.82 10.48
N VAL A 30 -14.16 -16.39 10.81
CA VAL A 30 -14.44 -14.95 11.06
C VAL A 30 -13.63 -14.43 12.25
N ARG A 31 -13.55 -15.19 13.35
CA ARG A 31 -12.73 -14.79 14.52
C ARG A 31 -11.24 -14.73 14.19
N GLU A 32 -10.73 -15.67 13.40
CA GLU A 32 -9.36 -15.63 12.90
C GLU A 32 -9.11 -14.39 12.01
N ALA A 33 -10.05 -14.06 11.13
CA ALA A 33 -9.96 -12.87 10.29
C ALA A 33 -10.03 -11.56 11.10
N GLU A 34 -10.87 -11.51 12.14
CA GLU A 34 -10.90 -10.42 13.13
C GLU A 34 -9.61 -10.34 13.95
N ALA A 35 -8.95 -11.48 14.20
CA ALA A 35 -7.64 -11.54 14.83
C ALA A 35 -6.52 -10.96 13.94
N GLY A 36 -6.81 -10.65 12.67
CA GLY A 36 -5.88 -10.04 11.72
C GLY A 36 -5.29 -11.02 10.71
N SER A 37 -5.77 -12.27 10.66
CA SER A 37 -5.41 -13.24 9.63
C SER A 37 -6.09 -12.88 8.30
N ILE A 38 -5.42 -13.21 7.19
CA ILE A 38 -6.04 -13.15 5.85
C ILE A 38 -6.35 -14.59 5.42
N ILE A 39 -7.62 -14.88 5.20
CA ILE A 39 -8.07 -16.23 4.86
C ILE A 39 -8.49 -16.25 3.39
N VAL A 40 -7.74 -16.95 2.56
CA VAL A 40 -8.07 -17.17 1.15
C VAL A 40 -9.04 -18.33 1.05
N ILE A 41 -10.18 -18.10 0.41
CA ILE A 41 -11.18 -19.13 0.14
C ILE A 41 -10.91 -19.70 -1.25
N GLU A 42 -10.78 -21.01 -1.33
CA GLU A 42 -10.44 -21.74 -2.55
C GLU A 42 -11.57 -22.66 -3.02
N ARG A 43 -11.68 -22.80 -4.34
CA ARG A 43 -12.51 -23.81 -5.01
C ARG A 43 -11.65 -24.56 -6.01
N ARG A 44 -11.53 -25.88 -5.86
CA ARG A 44 -10.68 -26.73 -6.75
C ARG A 44 -9.25 -26.19 -6.85
N SER A 45 -8.69 -25.75 -5.72
CA SER A 45 -7.36 -25.15 -5.61
C SER A 45 -7.17 -23.81 -6.34
N GLU A 46 -8.28 -23.18 -6.77
CA GLU A 46 -8.27 -21.82 -7.31
C GLU A 46 -8.78 -20.85 -6.24
N PRO A 47 -8.07 -19.75 -5.96
CA PRO A 47 -8.55 -18.73 -5.03
C PRO A 47 -9.76 -18.00 -5.64
N VAL A 48 -10.86 -17.95 -4.89
CA VAL A 48 -12.12 -17.33 -5.35
C VAL A 48 -12.53 -16.13 -4.52
N ALA A 49 -12.11 -16.05 -3.25
CA ALA A 49 -12.42 -14.95 -2.36
C ALA A 49 -11.38 -14.81 -1.26
N GLN A 50 -11.41 -13.68 -0.56
CA GLN A 50 -10.60 -13.43 0.62
C GLN A 50 -11.51 -12.95 1.76
N LEU A 51 -11.28 -13.50 2.94
CA LEU A 51 -11.90 -13.09 4.19
C LEU A 51 -10.85 -12.40 5.06
N GLN A 52 -11.15 -11.16 5.44
CA GLN A 52 -10.32 -10.31 6.27
C GLN A 52 -11.20 -9.33 7.04
N SER A 53 -10.73 -8.86 8.20
CA SER A 53 -11.42 -7.80 8.94
C SER A 53 -11.43 -6.49 8.13
N LEU A 54 -12.57 -5.80 8.14
CA LEU A 54 -12.70 -4.47 7.53
C LEU A 54 -12.12 -3.36 8.41
N THR A 55 -12.18 -3.54 9.74
CA THR A 55 -11.78 -2.52 10.71
C THR A 55 -10.33 -2.70 11.15
N ARG A 56 -9.87 -3.95 11.26
CA ARG A 56 -8.50 -4.24 11.66
C ARG A 56 -7.60 -4.23 10.43
N ARG A 57 -6.84 -3.14 10.29
CA ARG A 57 -5.74 -3.13 9.32
C ARG A 57 -4.72 -4.21 9.70
N PRO A 58 -4.17 -4.94 8.71
CA PRO A 58 -3.08 -5.87 8.96
C PRO A 58 -1.99 -5.14 9.74
N GLN A 59 -1.62 -5.71 10.89
CA GLN A 59 -0.60 -5.16 11.77
C GLN A 59 0.75 -5.34 11.08
N ILE A 60 1.12 -4.35 10.26
CA ILE A 60 2.51 -4.18 9.86
C ILE A 60 3.27 -3.92 11.15
N SER A 61 4.26 -4.75 11.49
CA SER A 61 5.11 -4.50 12.65
C SER A 61 5.72 -3.11 12.53
N ASP A 62 5.89 -2.39 13.65
CA ASP A 62 6.38 -1.01 13.63
C ASP A 62 7.73 -0.89 12.90
N ALA A 63 8.60 -1.89 13.05
CA ALA A 63 9.87 -2.00 12.33
C ALA A 63 9.68 -2.07 10.80
N ASN A 64 8.73 -2.87 10.31
CA ASN A 64 8.48 -2.98 8.87
C ASN A 64 7.78 -1.72 8.34
N ARG A 65 6.92 -1.09 9.14
CA ARG A 65 6.27 0.17 8.78
C ARG A 65 7.30 1.28 8.59
N SER A 66 8.31 1.36 9.46
CA SER A 66 9.39 2.34 9.30
C SER A 66 10.22 2.11 8.04
N CYS A 67 10.56 0.86 7.71
CA CYS A 67 11.34 0.57 6.51
C CYS A 67 10.58 0.93 5.23
N ILE A 68 9.30 0.52 5.11
CA ILE A 68 8.48 0.85 3.94
C ILE A 68 8.32 2.38 3.79
N LEU A 69 8.06 3.09 4.90
CA LEU A 69 7.93 4.55 4.84
C LEU A 69 9.24 5.26 4.47
N ALA A 70 10.38 4.73 4.89
CA ALA A 70 11.70 5.25 4.53
C ALA A 70 11.98 5.02 3.04
N GLU A 71 11.74 3.82 2.54
CA GLU A 71 11.92 3.44 1.14
C GLU A 71 10.99 4.23 0.20
N MET A 72 9.74 4.46 0.62
CA MET A 72 8.82 5.34 -0.09
C MET A 72 9.30 6.79 -0.12
N ARG A 73 9.88 7.30 0.98
CA ARG A 73 10.45 8.65 1.03
C ARG A 73 11.65 8.79 0.11
N GLU A 74 12.52 7.80 0.09
CA GLU A 74 13.68 7.75 -0.79
C GLU A 74 13.26 7.71 -2.26
N SER A 75 12.32 6.81 -2.61
CA SER A 75 11.74 6.76 -3.95
C SER A 75 11.11 8.08 -4.36
N ARG A 76 10.35 8.73 -3.46
CA ARG A 76 9.75 10.05 -3.73
C ARG A 76 10.82 11.15 -3.91
N ALA A 77 11.91 11.09 -3.14
CA ALA A 77 13.00 12.04 -3.26
C ALA A 77 13.73 11.87 -4.60
N SER A 78 13.98 10.64 -5.05
CA SER A 78 14.56 10.36 -6.37
C SER A 78 13.67 10.84 -7.51
N ILE A 79 12.36 10.56 -7.45
CA ILE A 79 11.39 11.05 -8.45
C ILE A 79 11.34 12.59 -8.49
N LEU A 80 11.37 13.24 -7.33
CA LEU A 80 11.40 14.71 -7.26
C LEU A 80 12.72 15.28 -7.77
N ALA A 81 13.85 14.63 -7.50
CA ALA A 81 15.15 15.03 -8.02
C ALA A 81 15.22 14.87 -9.55
N GLU A 82 14.69 13.78 -10.09
CA GLU A 82 14.56 13.56 -11.53
C GLU A 82 13.61 14.58 -12.18
N SER A 83 12.49 14.90 -11.50
CA SER A 83 11.55 15.93 -11.94
C SER A 83 12.15 17.35 -11.88
N CYS A 84 13.16 17.62 -11.04
CA CYS A 84 13.90 18.89 -11.03
C CYS A 84 14.97 18.97 -12.12
N MET A 85 15.44 17.84 -12.65
CA MET A 85 16.43 17.79 -13.73
C MET A 85 15.77 17.82 -15.12
N ALA A 86 14.47 17.53 -15.21
CA ALA A 86 13.66 17.73 -16.41
C ALA A 86 12.97 19.11 -16.39
N MET A 87 13.68 20.11 -16.93
CA MET A 87 13.28 21.49 -17.28
C MET A 87 13.55 22.58 -16.22
N PRO A 88 14.50 23.51 -16.48
CA PRO A 88 14.24 24.90 -16.19
C PRO A 88 13.18 25.37 -17.22
N VAL A 89 11.89 25.27 -16.87
CA VAL A 89 10.94 26.18 -17.51
C VAL A 89 11.36 27.55 -17.02
N THR A 90 12.03 28.29 -17.89
CA THR A 90 12.28 29.71 -17.69
C THR A 90 10.92 30.34 -17.45
N ILE A 91 10.61 30.66 -16.18
CA ILE A 91 9.58 31.64 -15.85
C ILE A 91 10.17 33.03 -16.19
N SER A 92 10.64 33.18 -17.43
CA SER A 92 10.69 34.48 -18.08
C SER A 92 9.36 34.57 -18.81
N ASN A 93 8.33 35.06 -18.13
CA ASN A 93 7.26 35.89 -18.72
C ASN A 93 6.14 36.29 -17.76
N VAL A 94 6.22 36.04 -16.44
CA VAL A 94 5.16 36.49 -15.49
C VAL A 94 5.64 37.49 -14.43
N ASP A 95 6.94 37.80 -14.33
CA ASP A 95 7.42 38.85 -13.39
C ASP A 95 7.54 40.26 -13.99
N ARG A 96 7.09 40.48 -15.24
CA ARG A 96 7.17 41.82 -15.87
C ARG A 96 5.95 42.71 -15.67
N LEU A 97 5.01 42.37 -14.77
CA LEU A 97 3.78 43.16 -14.58
C LEU A 97 3.52 43.66 -13.15
N LEU A 98 4.51 43.66 -12.25
CA LEU A 98 4.33 44.24 -10.91
C LEU A 98 5.38 45.28 -10.47
N THR A 99 6.18 45.81 -11.39
CA THR A 99 7.18 46.86 -11.09
C THR A 99 7.03 48.13 -11.95
N GLN A 100 5.79 48.51 -12.32
CA GLN A 100 5.55 49.76 -13.06
C GLN A 100 4.31 50.53 -12.57
N ARG A 101 4.02 50.52 -11.26
CA ARG A 101 3.05 51.44 -10.63
C ARG A 101 3.43 51.81 -9.22
N ARG A 102 4.56 52.50 -9.06
CA ARG A 102 4.87 53.39 -7.92
C ARG A 102 6.12 54.16 -8.34
N ASP A 103 5.88 55.25 -9.06
CA ASP A 103 6.72 56.45 -9.17
C ASP A 103 6.03 57.41 -10.15
N ARG A 104 4.88 57.93 -9.68
CA ARG A 104 4.35 59.23 -10.08
C ARG A 104 3.86 59.88 -8.79
N CYS A 105 4.76 60.62 -8.15
CA CYS A 105 4.52 61.85 -7.39
C CYS A 105 5.88 62.53 -7.24
#